data_AF-A0A0M5L8M6-F1
#
_entry.id   AF-A0A0M5L8M6-F1
#
_cell.length_a   1.000
_cell.length_b   1.000
_cell.length_c   1.000
_cell.angle_alpha   90.00
_cell.angle_beta   90.00
_cell.angle_gamma   90.00
#
_symmetry.space_group_name_H-M   'P 1'
#
loop_
_entity.id
_entity.type
_entity.pdbx_description
1 polymer ?
#
loop_
_entity_poly.entity_id
_entity_poly.type
_entity_poly.pdbx_seq_one_letter_code
_entity_poly.pdbx_strand_id
1 'polypeptide(L)'
;MNSTIIYNITIGFFLLFLGWYVYRIPCQRIVQKYFFWLCVSIAIWRLCFGFRFLVPFEFREIILNWMLIPILFAPYLFYSLVRSLFGNNTIPSRRTFFINSIIFCYLFFTAATGLVAKIQDYSSFTYQPTYNYHLIIAYCAIFISFSFTILVKNAFQSRGDLRVRAFLLSVGTFIAFTVTILCVYILPFYGHFYSSEAVLGLLPSSILWAVAILHYDAFEIREKILEGKRLPLLNRIFSFPVLGLYNLLDSPEYGFKLLNSKSMFTLGILIEDYKLRKSTNLDIEDISGILANRYKKRIR
;
A
#
# COMPACT_ATOMS: atom_id res chain seq x y z
N MET A 1 19.25 -18.54 -12.14
CA MET A 1 19.91 -17.24 -11.88
C MET A 1 19.31 -16.08 -12.68
N ASN A 2 18.95 -16.24 -13.96
CA ASN A 2 18.38 -15.15 -14.78
C ASN A 2 16.95 -14.72 -14.40
N SER A 3 16.08 -15.64 -13.97
CA SER A 3 14.69 -15.33 -13.63
C SER A 3 14.57 -14.38 -12.42
N THR A 4 15.32 -14.65 -11.35
CA THR A 4 15.27 -13.88 -10.10
C THR A 4 15.78 -12.45 -10.26
N ILE A 5 16.76 -12.23 -11.14
CA ILE A 5 17.25 -10.91 -11.56
C ILE A 5 16.14 -10.13 -12.24
N ILE A 6 15.52 -10.71 -13.28
CA ILE A 6 14.45 -10.08 -14.05
C ILE A 6 13.27 -9.73 -13.13
N TYR A 7 12.92 -10.61 -12.19
CA TYR A 7 11.87 -10.33 -11.22
C TYR A 7 12.20 -9.12 -10.34
N ASN A 8 13.39 -9.06 -9.73
CA ASN A 8 13.77 -7.92 -8.87
C ASN A 8 13.77 -6.58 -9.64
N ILE A 9 14.24 -6.58 -10.88
CA ILE A 9 14.22 -5.39 -11.74
C ILE A 9 12.78 -4.98 -12.08
N THR A 10 11.96 -5.95 -12.52
CA THR A 10 10.56 -5.72 -12.91
C THR A 10 9.75 -5.20 -11.73
N ILE A 11 9.90 -5.78 -10.54
CA ILE A 11 9.21 -5.30 -9.33
C ILE A 11 9.73 -3.93 -8.90
N GLY A 12 11.02 -3.65 -9.03
CA GLY A 12 11.58 -2.32 -8.78
C GLY A 12 10.87 -1.25 -9.61
N PHE A 13 10.77 -1.45 -10.92
CA PHE A 13 10.04 -0.52 -11.79
C PHE A 13 8.54 -0.48 -11.53
N PHE A 14 7.91 -1.63 -11.25
CA PHE A 14 6.51 -1.70 -10.88
C PHE A 14 6.21 -0.88 -9.62
N LEU A 15 7.05 -0.97 -8.59
CA LEU A 15 6.88 -0.20 -7.35
C LEU A 15 7.04 1.30 -7.59
N LEU A 16 8.00 1.72 -8.42
CA LEU A 16 8.14 3.13 -8.81
C LEU A 16 6.90 3.64 -9.55
N PHE A 17 6.42 2.86 -10.53
CA PHE A 17 5.18 3.16 -11.26
C PHE A 17 3.98 3.26 -10.32
N LEU A 18 3.80 2.28 -9.42
CA LEU A 18 2.70 2.23 -8.47
C LEU A 18 2.72 3.41 -7.50
N GLY A 19 3.89 3.73 -6.94
CA GLY A 19 4.08 4.88 -6.07
C GLY A 19 3.74 6.19 -6.78
N TRP A 20 4.28 6.40 -7.98
CA TRP A 20 4.00 7.59 -8.80
C TRP A 20 2.51 7.69 -9.18
N TYR A 21 1.91 6.57 -9.57
CA TYR A 21 0.50 6.47 -9.91
C TYR A 21 -0.39 6.90 -8.73
N VAL A 22 -0.14 6.39 -7.53
CA VAL A 22 -0.88 6.77 -6.32
C VAL A 22 -0.66 8.25 -5.99
N TYR A 23 0.58 8.75 -6.11
CA TYR A 23 0.92 10.15 -5.80
C TYR A 23 0.24 11.19 -6.69
N ARG A 24 -0.03 10.85 -7.96
CA ARG A 24 -0.67 11.76 -8.92
C ARG A 24 -2.17 11.99 -8.67
N ILE A 25 -2.81 11.14 -7.89
CA ILE A 25 -4.26 11.22 -7.62
C ILE A 25 -4.49 12.31 -6.55
N PRO A 26 -5.42 13.27 -6.72
CA PRO A 26 -5.49 14.45 -5.86
C PRO A 26 -5.97 14.22 -4.40
N CYS A 27 -6.18 12.98 -3.95
CA CYS A 27 -6.80 12.66 -2.67
C CYS A 27 -5.77 12.31 -1.58
N GLN A 28 -5.79 12.96 -0.40
CA GLN A 28 -4.91 12.62 0.75
C GLN A 28 -3.40 12.75 0.49
N ARG A 29 -2.95 13.95 0.06
CA ARG A 29 -1.56 14.24 -0.36
C ARG A 29 -0.45 13.77 0.60
N ILE A 30 -0.67 13.83 1.92
CA ILE A 30 0.35 13.46 2.91
C ILE A 30 0.57 11.94 2.93
N VAL A 31 -0.51 11.16 2.99
CA VAL A 31 -0.46 9.69 2.98
C VAL A 31 0.22 9.20 1.70
N GLN A 32 -0.19 9.76 0.56
CA GLN A 32 0.35 9.41 -0.74
C GLN A 32 1.84 9.76 -0.87
N LYS A 33 2.29 10.85 -0.25
CA LYS A 33 3.71 11.21 -0.21
C LYS A 33 4.52 10.16 0.56
N TYR A 34 4.05 9.72 1.73
CA TYR A 34 4.73 8.65 2.47
C TYR A 34 4.73 7.33 1.70
N PHE A 35 3.61 6.98 1.04
CA PHE A 35 3.53 5.79 0.20
C PHE A 35 4.49 5.86 -1.00
N PHE A 36 4.56 7.01 -1.67
CA PHE A 36 5.50 7.22 -2.76
C PHE A 36 6.95 6.98 -2.33
N TRP A 37 7.39 7.61 -1.24
CA TRP A 37 8.75 7.44 -0.73
C TRP A 37 9.01 6.02 -0.24
N LEU A 38 8.00 5.35 0.34
CA LEU A 38 8.09 3.94 0.71
C LEU A 38 8.33 3.07 -0.53
N CYS A 39 7.55 3.28 -1.59
CA CYS A 39 7.72 2.58 -2.87
C CYS A 39 9.10 2.86 -3.47
N VAL A 40 9.59 4.10 -3.43
CA VAL A 40 10.94 4.46 -3.91
C VAL A 40 12.02 3.71 -3.11
N SER A 41 11.94 3.73 -1.78
CA SER A 41 12.88 3.04 -0.89
C SER A 41 12.94 1.53 -1.18
N ILE A 42 11.78 0.87 -1.27
CA ILE A 42 11.70 -0.56 -1.58
C ILE A 42 12.16 -0.82 -3.02
N ALA A 43 11.79 0.03 -3.98
CA ALA A 43 12.19 -0.12 -5.37
C ALA A 43 13.71 -0.03 -5.56
N ILE A 44 14.36 0.97 -4.96
CA ILE A 44 15.82 1.11 -5.02
C ILE A 44 16.47 -0.14 -4.42
N TRP A 45 15.98 -0.63 -3.27
CA TRP A 45 16.47 -1.88 -2.69
C TRP A 45 16.37 -3.07 -3.66
N ARG A 46 15.22 -3.24 -4.32
CA ARG A 46 15.00 -4.32 -5.29
C ARG A 46 15.85 -4.16 -6.54
N LEU A 47 15.98 -2.96 -7.08
CA LEU A 47 16.83 -2.66 -8.24
C LEU A 47 18.30 -2.93 -7.93
N CYS A 48 18.79 -2.53 -6.75
CA CYS A 48 20.14 -2.87 -6.30
C CYS A 48 20.37 -4.39 -6.27
N PHE A 49 19.41 -5.15 -5.72
CA PHE A 49 19.44 -6.62 -5.75
C PHE A 49 19.42 -7.19 -7.16
N GLY A 50 18.66 -6.59 -8.07
CA GLY A 50 18.58 -6.97 -9.48
C GLY A 50 19.91 -6.73 -10.21
N PHE A 51 20.53 -5.57 -10.05
CA PHE A 51 21.74 -5.16 -10.78
C PHE A 51 23.06 -5.59 -10.12
N ARG A 52 23.02 -6.27 -8.97
CA ARG A 52 24.23 -6.66 -8.20
C ARG A 52 25.30 -7.41 -9.00
N PHE A 53 24.92 -8.13 -10.06
CA PHE A 53 25.85 -8.90 -10.88
C PHE A 53 26.75 -8.04 -11.77
N LEU A 54 26.36 -6.79 -12.04
CA LEU A 54 27.15 -5.81 -12.78
C LEU A 54 28.33 -5.26 -11.96
N VAL A 55 28.39 -5.58 -10.66
CA VAL A 55 29.38 -5.05 -9.73
C VAL A 55 30.67 -5.88 -9.83
N PRO A 56 31.83 -5.23 -10.06
CA PRO A 56 33.14 -5.89 -10.01
C PRO A 56 33.41 -6.53 -8.65
N PHE A 57 34.18 -7.61 -8.63
CA PHE A 57 34.39 -8.44 -7.43
C PHE A 57 34.93 -7.64 -6.23
N GLU A 58 35.79 -6.67 -6.49
CA GLU A 58 36.48 -5.82 -5.51
C GLU A 58 35.50 -4.95 -4.72
N PHE A 59 34.35 -4.60 -5.32
CA PHE A 59 33.35 -3.73 -4.70
C PHE A 59 32.14 -4.49 -4.14
N ARG A 60 32.07 -5.82 -4.29
CA ARG A 60 30.86 -6.58 -3.92
C ARG A 60 30.57 -6.55 -2.43
N GLU A 61 31.60 -6.53 -1.58
CA GLU A 61 31.41 -6.48 -0.13
C GLU A 61 30.81 -5.13 0.32
N ILE A 62 31.38 -4.00 -0.13
CA ILE A 62 30.82 -2.69 0.22
C ILE A 62 29.44 -2.47 -0.39
N ILE A 63 29.23 -2.94 -1.63
CA ILE A 63 27.93 -2.84 -2.29
C ILE A 63 26.89 -3.68 -1.56
N LEU A 64 27.20 -4.91 -1.11
CA LEU A 64 26.28 -5.72 -0.30
C LEU A 64 25.68 -4.93 0.87
N ASN A 65 26.53 -4.16 1.56
CA ASN A 65 26.11 -3.32 2.66
C ASN A 65 25.31 -2.09 2.19
N TRP A 66 25.75 -1.42 1.12
CA TRP A 66 25.05 -0.26 0.55
C TRP A 66 23.67 -0.61 0.00
N MET A 67 23.47 -1.84 -0.49
CA MET A 67 22.15 -2.32 -0.92
C MET A 67 21.11 -2.28 0.21
N LEU A 68 21.53 -2.28 1.48
CA LEU A 68 20.64 -2.20 2.64
C LEU A 68 20.28 -0.76 3.01
N ILE A 69 21.02 0.25 2.55
CA ILE A 69 20.73 1.66 2.88
C ILE A 69 19.29 2.07 2.50
N PRO A 70 18.77 1.75 1.30
CA PRO A 70 17.41 2.13 0.94
C PRO A 70 16.36 1.54 1.89
N ILE A 71 16.55 0.31 2.40
CA ILE A 71 15.55 -0.33 3.27
C ILE A 71 15.47 0.29 4.66
N LEU A 72 16.52 0.99 5.12
CA LEU A 72 16.52 1.70 6.40
C LEU A 72 15.44 2.79 6.48
N PHE A 73 15.02 3.33 5.33
CA PHE A 73 13.95 4.33 5.29
C PHE A 73 12.54 3.70 5.40
N ALA A 74 12.37 2.46 4.96
CA ALA A 74 11.04 1.85 4.81
C ALA A 74 10.26 1.73 6.13
N PRO A 75 10.83 1.31 7.28
CA PRO A 75 10.07 1.16 8.52
C PRO A 75 9.48 2.48 9.01
N TYR A 76 10.24 3.57 8.96
CA TYR A 76 9.76 4.89 9.37
C TYR A 76 8.75 5.49 8.38
N LEU A 77 8.96 5.30 7.07
CA LEU A 77 8.02 5.74 6.04
C LEU A 77 6.68 5.00 6.16
N PHE A 78 6.72 3.68 6.37
CA PHE A 78 5.53 2.87 6.61
C PHE A 78 4.83 3.26 7.91
N TYR A 79 5.58 3.48 8.98
CA TYR A 79 5.04 4.00 10.24
C TYR A 79 4.31 5.34 10.06
N SER A 80 4.94 6.28 9.36
CA SER A 80 4.38 7.60 9.07
C SER A 80 3.13 7.50 8.20
N LEU A 81 3.12 6.60 7.22
CA LEU A 81 1.95 6.28 6.42
C LEU A 81 0.78 5.80 7.28
N VAL A 82 0.99 4.78 8.12
CA VAL A 82 -0.05 4.22 8.98
C VAL A 82 -0.58 5.27 9.96
N ARG A 83 0.31 6.06 10.58
CA ARG A 83 -0.07 7.16 11.47
C ARG A 83 -0.86 8.25 10.75
N SER A 84 -0.51 8.58 9.51
CA SER A 84 -1.23 9.59 8.74
C SER A 84 -2.63 9.13 8.31
N LEU A 85 -2.88 7.82 8.25
CA LEU A 85 -4.19 7.25 7.90
C LEU A 85 -5.10 7.03 9.09
N PHE A 86 -4.56 6.55 10.21
CA PHE A 86 -5.34 6.06 11.35
C PHE A 86 -5.00 6.75 12.68
N GLY A 87 -4.02 7.65 12.68
CA GLY A 87 -3.79 8.54 13.81
C GLY A 87 -4.75 9.72 13.80
N ASN A 88 -4.90 10.40 14.94
CA ASN A 88 -5.71 11.61 15.10
C ASN A 88 -5.12 12.84 14.37
N ASN A 89 -4.63 12.69 13.14
CA ASN A 89 -3.86 13.71 12.39
C ASN A 89 -2.63 14.24 13.14
N THR A 90 -2.14 13.52 14.15
CA THR A 90 -0.96 13.93 14.90
C THR A 90 0.29 13.52 14.13
N ILE A 91 1.04 14.54 13.70
CA ILE A 91 2.42 14.41 13.21
C ILE A 91 3.17 13.45 14.16
N PRO A 92 3.98 12.50 13.66
CA PRO A 92 4.75 11.60 14.52
C PRO A 92 5.45 12.40 15.61
N SER A 93 5.32 11.95 16.86
CA SER A 93 5.77 12.73 18.01
C SER A 93 7.23 13.15 17.81
N ARG A 94 7.56 14.41 18.13
CA ARG A 94 8.92 14.95 17.95
C ARG A 94 9.97 14.04 18.60
N ARG A 95 9.62 13.40 19.73
CA ARG A 95 10.43 12.40 20.41
C ARG A 95 10.66 11.13 19.58
N THR A 96 9.62 10.56 18.98
CA THR A 96 9.74 9.39 18.09
C THR A 96 10.62 9.70 16.90
N PHE A 97 10.48 10.89 16.30
CA PHE A 97 11.35 11.33 15.22
C PHE A 97 12.81 11.43 15.67
N PHE A 98 13.11 12.10 16.79
CA PHE A 98 14.48 12.22 17.30
C PHE A 98 15.13 10.87 17.59
N ILE A 99 14.43 9.97 18.28
CA ILE A 99 14.94 8.61 18.58
C ILE A 99 15.20 7.85 17.27
N ASN A 100 14.25 7.91 16.34
CA ASN A 100 14.41 7.28 15.03
C ASN A 100 15.61 7.84 14.27
N SER A 101 15.83 9.15 14.29
CA SER A 101 16.96 9.79 13.61
C SER A 101 18.31 9.35 14.20
N ILE A 102 18.43 9.21 15.53
CA ILE A 102 19.66 8.72 16.16
C ILE A 102 19.95 7.27 15.73
N ILE A 103 18.94 6.39 15.83
CA ILE A 103 19.08 4.99 15.41
C ILE A 103 19.41 4.90 13.92
N PHE A 104 18.69 5.67 13.09
CA PHE A 104 18.90 5.72 11.65
C PHE A 104 20.32 6.18 11.30
N CYS A 105 20.84 7.24 11.93
CA CYS A 105 22.20 7.71 11.69
C CYS A 105 23.24 6.64 12.00
N TYR A 106 23.07 5.91 13.11
CA TYR A 106 23.95 4.80 13.46
C TYR A 106 23.88 3.64 12.44
N LEU A 107 22.68 3.20 12.07
CA LEU A 107 22.50 2.11 11.10
C LEU A 107 22.98 2.51 9.69
N PHE A 108 22.76 3.77 9.31
CA PHE A 108 23.26 4.32 8.05
C PHE A 108 24.79 4.35 8.04
N PHE A 109 25.41 4.80 9.13
CA PHE A 109 26.87 4.82 9.26
C PHE A 109 27.46 3.41 9.15
N THR A 110 26.90 2.42 9.85
CA THR A 110 27.39 1.03 9.78
C THR A 110 27.19 0.42 8.39
N ALA A 111 26.08 0.72 7.70
CA ALA A 111 25.87 0.29 6.32
C ALA A 111 26.84 0.97 5.33
N ALA A 112 27.06 2.28 5.48
CA ALA A 112 27.94 3.05 4.61
C ALA A 112 29.41 2.61 4.72
N THR A 113 29.84 2.19 5.92
CA THR A 113 31.20 1.72 6.21
C THR A 113 31.42 0.22 5.98
N GLY A 114 30.40 -0.53 5.54
CA GLY A 114 30.54 -1.95 5.23
C GLY A 114 30.50 -2.90 6.43
N LEU A 115 30.02 -2.44 7.59
CA LEU A 115 30.06 -3.21 8.85
C LEU A 115 28.80 -4.07 9.11
N VAL A 116 27.89 -4.18 8.15
CA VAL A 116 26.58 -4.83 8.32
C VAL A 116 26.61 -6.31 7.95
N ALA A 117 27.22 -6.69 6.84
CA ALA A 117 27.33 -8.09 6.41
C ALA A 117 28.67 -8.32 5.75
N LYS A 118 29.28 -9.47 6.01
CA LYS A 118 30.54 -9.91 5.39
C LYS A 118 30.23 -10.91 4.29
N ILE A 119 30.79 -10.73 3.11
CA ILE A 119 30.55 -11.66 2.01
C ILE A 119 31.31 -12.97 2.25
N GLN A 120 30.65 -14.12 2.06
CA GLN A 120 31.27 -15.44 2.18
C GLN A 120 31.70 -15.97 0.81
N ASP A 121 30.80 -15.88 -0.18
CA ASP A 121 31.09 -16.19 -1.57
C ASP A 121 30.71 -15.00 -2.45
N TYR A 122 31.73 -14.46 -3.09
CA TYR A 122 31.61 -13.30 -3.96
C TYR A 122 30.80 -13.59 -5.23
N SER A 123 30.76 -14.84 -5.70
CA SER A 123 30.04 -15.22 -6.91
C SER A 123 28.52 -15.27 -6.68
N SER A 124 28.10 -15.79 -5.53
CA SER A 124 26.70 -16.01 -5.16
C SER A 124 26.11 -14.95 -4.23
N PHE A 125 26.92 -13.99 -3.77
CA PHE A 125 26.52 -12.96 -2.79
C PHE A 125 26.00 -13.55 -1.47
N THR A 126 26.51 -14.72 -1.08
CA THR A 126 26.24 -15.28 0.26
C THR A 126 26.98 -14.45 1.29
N TYR A 127 26.42 -14.34 2.49
CA TYR A 127 26.95 -13.45 3.51
C TYR A 127 26.80 -14.00 4.91
N GLN A 128 27.73 -13.62 5.76
CA GLN A 128 27.63 -13.81 7.20
C GLN A 128 27.02 -12.55 7.83
N PRO A 129 25.85 -12.65 8.48
CA PRO A 129 25.28 -11.53 9.21
C PRO A 129 26.19 -11.14 10.37
N THR A 130 26.47 -9.84 10.52
CA THR A 130 27.15 -9.31 11.71
C THR A 130 26.13 -8.88 12.77
N TYR A 131 26.59 -8.47 13.94
CA TYR A 131 25.71 -7.86 14.95
C TYR A 131 24.89 -6.68 14.40
N ASN A 132 25.49 -5.86 13.53
CA ASN A 132 24.80 -4.71 12.91
C ASN A 132 23.67 -5.16 11.98
N TYR A 133 23.80 -6.32 11.32
CA TYR A 133 22.71 -6.92 10.55
C TYR A 133 21.49 -7.21 11.44
N HIS A 134 21.72 -7.85 12.60
CA HIS A 134 20.66 -8.15 13.55
C HIS A 134 19.99 -6.87 14.08
N LEU A 135 20.76 -5.80 14.29
CA LEU A 135 20.20 -4.49 14.66
C LEU A 135 19.30 -3.89 13.58
N ILE A 136 19.67 -3.99 12.30
CA ILE A 136 18.81 -3.54 11.19
C ILE A 136 17.50 -4.34 11.15
N ILE A 137 17.58 -5.66 11.29
CA ILE A 137 16.40 -6.52 11.31
C ILE A 137 15.51 -6.19 12.51
N ALA A 138 16.08 -6.01 13.70
CA ALA A 138 15.34 -5.61 14.90
C ALA A 138 14.67 -4.25 14.73
N TYR A 139 15.38 -3.26 14.17
CA TYR A 139 14.83 -1.94 13.85
C TYR A 139 13.61 -2.04 12.93
N CYS A 140 13.73 -2.79 11.83
CA CYS A 140 12.62 -3.00 10.90
C CYS A 140 11.44 -3.70 11.58
N ALA A 141 11.71 -4.78 12.32
CA ALA A 141 10.69 -5.59 13.00
C ALA A 141 9.92 -4.78 14.04
N ILE A 142 10.59 -3.97 14.86
CA ILE A 142 9.94 -3.14 15.89
C ILE A 142 8.98 -2.12 15.25
N PHE A 143 9.44 -1.37 14.24
CA PHE A 143 8.62 -0.34 13.60
C PHE A 143 7.44 -0.94 12.81
N ILE A 144 7.67 -2.04 12.10
CA ILE A 144 6.61 -2.75 11.38
C ILE A 144 5.60 -3.33 12.37
N SER A 145 6.05 -3.95 13.47
CA SER A 145 5.16 -4.51 14.49
C SER A 145 4.31 -3.43 15.16
N PHE A 146 4.90 -2.28 15.50
CA PHE A 146 4.15 -1.16 16.07
C PHE A 146 3.08 -0.64 15.09
N SER A 147 3.43 -0.51 13.82
CA SER A 147 2.50 -0.11 12.76
C SER A 147 1.40 -1.15 12.57
N PHE A 148 1.75 -2.43 12.60
CA PHE A 148 0.81 -3.55 12.48
C PHE A 148 -0.21 -3.58 13.63
N THR A 149 0.21 -3.34 14.87
CA THR A 149 -0.71 -3.23 16.01
C THR A 149 -1.73 -2.12 15.82
N ILE A 150 -1.33 -0.96 15.27
CA ILE A 150 -2.27 0.13 14.94
C ILE A 150 -3.27 -0.33 13.87
N LEU A 151 -2.79 -0.99 12.82
CA LEU A 151 -3.65 -1.48 11.74
C LEU A 151 -4.65 -2.52 12.23
N VAL A 152 -4.21 -3.52 12.99
CA VAL A 152 -5.07 -4.56 13.57
C VAL A 152 -6.11 -3.94 14.49
N LYS A 153 -5.71 -3.01 15.37
CA LYS A 153 -6.65 -2.30 16.25
C LYS A 153 -7.75 -1.60 15.44
N ASN A 154 -7.40 -0.87 14.38
CA ASN A 154 -8.40 -0.19 13.54
C ASN A 154 -9.23 -1.17 12.69
N ALA A 155 -8.66 -2.29 12.24
CA ALA A 155 -9.39 -3.30 11.50
C ALA A 155 -10.51 -3.97 12.34
N PHE A 156 -10.37 -3.98 13.67
CA PHE A 156 -11.37 -4.55 14.57
C PHE A 156 -12.25 -3.51 15.28
N GLN A 157 -11.74 -2.31 15.55
CA GLN A 157 -12.46 -1.30 16.36
C GLN A 157 -13.11 -0.19 15.53
N SER A 158 -12.63 0.05 14.31
CA SER A 158 -13.18 1.11 13.45
C SER A 158 -14.42 0.60 12.70
N ARG A 159 -15.15 1.53 12.09
CA ARG A 159 -16.31 1.22 11.24
C ARG A 159 -16.11 1.70 9.81
N GLY A 160 -16.90 1.13 8.92
CA GLY A 160 -17.00 1.49 7.51
C GLY A 160 -15.69 1.42 6.73
N ASP A 161 -15.46 2.41 5.86
CA ASP A 161 -14.30 2.45 4.98
C ASP A 161 -12.97 2.40 5.75
N LEU A 162 -12.91 3.04 6.93
CA LEU A 162 -11.68 3.04 7.75
C LEU A 162 -11.31 1.63 8.21
N ARG A 163 -12.31 0.80 8.55
CA ARG A 163 -12.12 -0.61 8.91
C ARG A 163 -11.59 -1.42 7.74
N VAL A 164 -12.19 -1.26 6.55
CA VAL A 164 -11.80 -1.98 5.33
C VAL A 164 -10.37 -1.64 4.93
N ARG A 165 -10.02 -0.35 4.96
CA ARG A 165 -8.66 0.13 4.66
C ARG A 165 -7.62 -0.42 5.64
N ALA A 166 -7.94 -0.41 6.94
CA ALA A 166 -7.06 -0.96 7.97
C ALA A 166 -6.84 -2.47 7.77
N PHE A 167 -7.89 -3.21 7.42
CA PHE A 167 -7.82 -4.64 7.13
C PHE A 167 -6.96 -4.95 5.89
N LEU A 168 -7.14 -4.22 4.78
CA LEU A 168 -6.33 -4.41 3.58
C LEU A 168 -4.84 -4.12 3.85
N LEU A 169 -4.55 -3.03 4.58
CA LEU A 169 -3.20 -2.70 5.00
C LEU A 169 -2.62 -3.75 5.94
N SER A 170 -3.37 -4.27 6.90
CA SER A 170 -2.89 -5.30 7.83
C SER A 170 -2.56 -6.60 7.09
N VAL A 171 -3.45 -7.09 6.23
CA VAL A 171 -3.19 -8.30 5.43
C VAL A 171 -1.96 -8.13 4.54
N GLY A 172 -1.85 -7.00 3.83
CA GLY A 172 -0.66 -6.71 3.04
C GLY A 172 0.62 -6.64 3.89
N THR A 173 0.56 -6.04 5.08
CA THR A 173 1.70 -5.96 5.99
C THR A 173 2.12 -7.34 6.48
N PHE A 174 1.16 -8.18 6.85
CA PHE A 174 1.43 -9.54 7.32
C PHE A 174 2.10 -10.38 6.23
N ILE A 175 1.59 -10.34 4.99
CA ILE A 175 2.20 -11.06 3.84
C ILE A 175 3.63 -10.56 3.60
N ALA A 176 3.83 -9.25 3.51
CA ALA A 176 5.14 -8.66 3.24
C ALA A 176 6.15 -9.00 4.33
N PHE A 177 5.74 -8.85 5.60
CA PHE A 177 6.61 -9.09 6.74
C PHE A 177 7.02 -10.56 6.84
N THR A 178 6.06 -11.49 6.77
CA THR A 178 6.30 -12.93 6.87
C THR A 178 7.22 -13.44 5.75
N VAL A 179 6.96 -13.05 4.50
CA VAL A 179 7.82 -13.48 3.38
C VAL A 179 9.21 -12.82 3.47
N THR A 180 9.28 -11.53 3.80
CA THR A 180 10.57 -10.83 3.85
C THR A 180 11.45 -11.34 5.00
N ILE A 181 10.90 -11.55 6.20
CA ILE A 181 11.67 -12.07 7.33
C ILE A 181 12.15 -13.50 7.07
N LEU A 182 11.33 -14.32 6.40
CA LEU A 182 11.72 -15.66 5.99
C LEU A 182 12.91 -15.62 5.01
N CYS A 183 12.80 -14.83 3.95
CA CYS A 183 13.81 -14.75 2.89
C CYS A 183 15.11 -14.05 3.30
N VAL A 184 15.03 -13.02 4.14
CA VAL A 184 16.17 -12.12 4.45
C VAL A 184 16.81 -12.44 5.79
N TYR A 185 16.12 -13.15 6.69
CA TYR A 185 16.65 -13.44 8.03
C TYR A 185 16.67 -14.93 8.36
N ILE A 186 15.51 -15.58 8.37
CA ILE A 186 15.39 -16.97 8.84
C ILE A 186 16.16 -17.93 7.93
N LEU A 187 15.93 -17.88 6.61
CA LEU A 187 16.60 -18.78 5.66
C LEU A 187 18.12 -18.54 5.60
N PRO A 188 18.62 -17.28 5.52
CA PRO A 188 20.07 -17.04 5.57
C PRO A 188 20.73 -17.54 6.86
N PHE A 189 20.02 -17.54 7.99
CA PHE A 189 20.53 -18.10 9.25
C PHE A 189 20.79 -19.62 9.15
N TYR A 190 20.03 -20.33 8.31
CA TYR A 190 20.26 -21.75 7.99
C TYR A 190 21.15 -21.96 6.75
N GLY A 191 21.78 -20.92 6.21
CA GLY A 191 22.65 -20.99 5.03
C GLY A 191 21.92 -20.93 3.68
N HIS A 192 20.61 -20.66 3.67
CA HIS A 192 19.79 -20.57 2.48
C HIS A 192 19.54 -19.10 2.07
N PHE A 193 20.22 -18.62 1.03
CA PHE A 193 20.20 -17.20 0.63
C PHE A 193 19.13 -16.88 -0.43
N TYR A 194 17.89 -16.70 0.02
CA TYR A 194 16.73 -16.39 -0.84
C TYR A 194 16.26 -14.93 -0.77
N SER A 195 17.16 -13.98 -0.47
CA SER A 195 16.82 -12.55 -0.36
C SER A 195 16.22 -11.94 -1.65
N SER A 196 16.48 -12.56 -2.81
CA SER A 196 15.85 -12.20 -4.09
C SER A 196 14.35 -12.53 -4.14
N GLU A 197 13.90 -13.53 -3.38
CA GLU A 197 12.52 -14.03 -3.41
C GLU A 197 11.56 -13.24 -2.52
N ALA A 198 12.07 -12.30 -1.71
CA ALA A 198 11.25 -11.39 -0.89
C ALA A 198 10.20 -10.61 -1.73
N VAL A 199 10.48 -10.46 -3.03
CA VAL A 199 9.56 -9.97 -4.06
C VAL A 199 8.17 -10.61 -4.01
N LEU A 200 8.07 -11.92 -3.72
CA LEU A 200 6.82 -12.67 -3.72
C LEU A 200 5.83 -12.13 -2.68
N GLY A 201 6.33 -11.60 -1.56
CA GLY A 201 5.50 -10.93 -0.56
C GLY A 201 5.25 -9.47 -0.91
N LEU A 202 6.28 -8.75 -1.37
CA LEU A 202 6.21 -7.30 -1.61
C LEU A 202 5.22 -6.92 -2.72
N LEU A 203 5.12 -7.71 -3.79
CA LEU A 203 4.22 -7.42 -4.91
C LEU A 203 2.75 -7.39 -4.49
N PRO A 204 2.14 -8.48 -3.98
CA PRO A 204 0.73 -8.47 -3.59
C PRO A 204 0.47 -7.46 -2.46
N SER A 205 1.40 -7.31 -1.51
CA SER A 205 1.28 -6.35 -0.42
C SER A 205 1.23 -4.91 -0.90
N SER A 206 2.10 -4.52 -1.84
CA SER A 206 2.11 -3.16 -2.38
C SER A 206 0.81 -2.80 -3.11
N ILE A 207 0.19 -3.77 -3.80
CA ILE A 207 -1.13 -3.60 -4.43
C ILE A 207 -2.20 -3.41 -3.35
N LEU A 208 -2.23 -4.26 -2.32
CA LEU A 208 -3.18 -4.13 -1.21
C LEU A 208 -3.05 -2.77 -0.51
N TRP A 209 -1.82 -2.31 -0.28
CA TRP A 209 -1.56 -0.98 0.29
C TRP A 209 -2.07 0.13 -0.63
N ALA A 210 -1.79 0.08 -1.93
CA ALA A 210 -2.27 1.07 -2.90
C ALA A 210 -3.81 1.11 -2.95
N VAL A 211 -4.47 -0.05 -2.98
CA VAL A 211 -5.93 -0.16 -2.96
C VAL A 211 -6.51 0.46 -1.68
N ALA A 212 -5.94 0.16 -0.53
CA ALA A 212 -6.36 0.72 0.76
C ALA A 212 -6.18 2.25 0.84
N ILE A 213 -5.13 2.80 0.21
CA ILE A 213 -4.91 4.24 0.18
C ILE A 213 -5.93 4.92 -0.74
N LEU A 214 -6.19 4.35 -1.91
CA LEU A 214 -7.05 4.97 -2.94
C LEU A 214 -8.56 4.79 -2.72
N HIS A 215 -8.98 3.76 -1.99
CA HIS A 215 -10.39 3.56 -1.61
C HIS A 215 -10.73 4.30 -0.33
N TYR A 216 -10.83 5.63 -0.42
CA TYR A 216 -11.16 6.48 0.72
C TYR A 216 -12.66 6.49 1.06
N ASP A 217 -13.54 6.35 0.06
CA ASP A 217 -14.98 6.08 0.23
C ASP A 217 -15.43 5.10 -0.88
N ALA A 218 -15.72 3.86 -0.51
CA ALA A 218 -16.08 2.81 -1.46
C ALA A 218 -17.42 3.08 -2.17
N PHE A 219 -18.37 3.74 -1.48
CA PHE A 219 -19.67 4.06 -2.05
C PHE A 219 -19.59 5.26 -3.00
N GLU A 220 -18.84 6.30 -2.65
CA GLU A 220 -18.62 7.44 -3.56
C GLU A 220 -17.89 6.99 -4.84
N ILE A 221 -16.91 6.08 -4.71
CA ILE A 221 -16.23 5.49 -5.87
C ILE A 221 -17.22 4.73 -6.74
N ARG A 222 -18.08 3.89 -6.15
CA ARG A 222 -19.13 3.16 -6.88
C ARG A 222 -20.06 4.12 -7.62
N GLU A 223 -20.52 5.18 -6.97
CA GLU A 223 -21.42 6.16 -7.57
C GLU A 223 -20.78 6.88 -8.76
N LYS A 224 -19.51 7.29 -8.63
CA LYS A 224 -18.73 7.86 -9.74
C LYS A 224 -18.56 6.89 -10.91
N ILE A 225 -18.41 5.58 -10.66
CA ILE A 225 -18.38 4.55 -11.72
C ILE A 225 -19.73 4.48 -12.43
N LEU A 226 -20.84 4.46 -11.69
CA LEU A 226 -22.20 4.41 -12.26
C LEU A 226 -22.55 5.64 -13.10
N GLU A 227 -22.05 6.81 -12.68
CA GLU A 227 -22.14 8.06 -13.45
C GLU A 227 -21.26 8.08 -14.71
N GLY A 228 -20.38 7.09 -14.89
CA GLY A 228 -19.44 7.02 -16.00
C GLY A 228 -18.29 8.01 -15.91
N LYS A 229 -18.00 8.55 -14.72
CA LYS A 229 -16.84 9.43 -14.50
C LYS A 229 -15.54 8.64 -14.64
N ARG A 230 -14.52 9.27 -15.20
CA ARG A 230 -13.18 8.67 -15.30
C ARG A 230 -12.56 8.62 -13.90
N LEU A 231 -12.31 7.40 -13.42
CA LEU A 231 -11.66 7.12 -12.15
C LEU A 231 -10.30 6.46 -12.36
N PRO A 232 -9.39 6.53 -11.36
CA PRO A 232 -8.16 5.78 -11.38
C PRO A 232 -8.42 4.27 -11.61
N LEU A 233 -7.58 3.62 -12.42
CA LEU A 233 -7.72 2.21 -12.81
C LEU A 233 -7.88 1.27 -11.61
N LEU A 234 -7.05 1.41 -10.58
CA LEU A 234 -7.15 0.60 -9.35
C LEU A 234 -8.50 0.76 -8.66
N ASN A 235 -9.08 1.97 -8.63
CA ASN A 235 -10.41 2.18 -8.04
C ASN A 235 -11.50 1.48 -8.84
N ARG A 236 -11.37 1.46 -10.17
CA ARG A 236 -12.33 0.78 -11.03
C ARG A 236 -12.25 -0.75 -10.90
N ILE A 237 -11.04 -1.31 -10.88
CA ILE A 237 -10.82 -2.76 -10.81
C ILE A 237 -11.22 -3.31 -9.43
N PHE A 238 -10.83 -2.61 -8.36
CA PHE A 238 -11.02 -3.10 -6.99
C PHE A 238 -12.31 -2.61 -6.32
N SER A 239 -13.13 -1.76 -6.95
CA SER A 239 -14.39 -1.27 -6.34
C SER A 239 -15.31 -2.42 -5.92
N PHE A 240 -15.51 -3.43 -6.77
CA PHE A 240 -16.38 -4.56 -6.44
C PHE A 240 -15.80 -5.44 -5.31
N PRO A 241 -14.54 -5.91 -5.38
CA PRO A 241 -13.91 -6.60 -4.26
C PRO A 241 -13.94 -5.82 -2.94
N VAL A 242 -13.69 -4.50 -2.97
CA VAL A 242 -13.68 -3.65 -1.77
C VAL A 242 -15.07 -3.52 -1.17
N LEU A 243 -16.12 -3.39 -1.98
CA LEU A 243 -17.51 -3.38 -1.48
C LEU A 243 -17.91 -4.74 -0.89
N GLY A 244 -17.49 -5.84 -1.51
CA GLY A 244 -17.69 -7.18 -0.96
C GLY A 244 -17.01 -7.34 0.41
N LEU A 245 -15.78 -6.86 0.51
CA LEU A 245 -15.04 -6.83 1.77
C LEU A 245 -15.69 -5.91 2.81
N TYR A 246 -16.24 -4.77 2.40
CA TYR A 246 -17.01 -3.88 3.26
C TYR A 246 -18.21 -4.63 3.85
N ASN A 247 -19.04 -5.24 3.02
CA ASN A 247 -20.20 -6.00 3.49
C ASN A 247 -19.82 -7.14 4.45
N LEU A 248 -18.68 -7.81 4.21
CA LEU A 248 -18.17 -8.86 5.08
C LEU A 248 -17.69 -8.33 6.43
N LEU A 249 -16.95 -7.22 6.44
CA LEU A 249 -16.33 -6.68 7.64
C LEU A 249 -17.30 -5.84 8.48
N ASP A 250 -18.18 -5.06 7.86
CA ASP A 250 -19.09 -4.13 8.53
C ASP A 250 -20.45 -4.08 7.81
N SER A 251 -21.17 -5.21 7.88
CA SER A 251 -22.50 -5.38 7.28
C SER A 251 -23.52 -4.31 7.73
N PRO A 252 -23.60 -3.90 9.02
CA PRO A 252 -24.54 -2.87 9.44
C PRO A 252 -24.29 -1.51 8.77
N GLU A 253 -23.05 -1.02 8.79
CA GLU A 253 -22.70 0.26 8.17
C GLU A 253 -22.83 0.19 6.64
N TYR A 254 -22.46 -0.94 6.04
CA TYR A 254 -22.68 -1.19 4.61
C TYR A 254 -24.16 -1.10 4.23
N GLY A 255 -25.04 -1.73 5.01
CA GLY A 255 -26.48 -1.69 4.81
C GLY A 255 -27.03 -0.27 4.90
N PHE A 256 -26.58 0.50 5.89
CA PHE A 256 -26.96 1.91 6.04
C PHE A 256 -26.50 2.76 4.85
N LYS A 257 -25.23 2.68 4.44
CA LYS A 257 -24.71 3.41 3.27
C LYS A 257 -25.42 3.01 1.98
N LEU A 258 -25.72 1.71 1.80
CA LEU A 258 -26.46 1.22 0.65
C LEU A 258 -27.88 1.75 0.61
N LEU A 259 -28.58 1.76 1.74
CA LEU A 259 -29.93 2.30 1.84
C LEU A 259 -29.94 3.81 1.59
N ASN A 260 -28.97 4.55 2.14
CA ASN A 260 -28.83 5.98 1.90
C ASN A 260 -28.55 6.29 0.42
N SER A 261 -27.64 5.55 -0.23
CA SER A 261 -27.37 5.70 -1.67
C SER A 261 -28.61 5.43 -2.53
N LYS A 262 -29.38 4.37 -2.20
CA LYS A 262 -30.67 4.09 -2.85
C LYS A 262 -31.71 5.19 -2.59
N SER A 263 -31.80 5.70 -1.37
CA SER A 263 -32.71 6.78 -0.99
C SER A 263 -32.42 8.06 -1.76
N MET A 264 -31.14 8.46 -1.84
CA MET A 264 -30.71 9.63 -2.61
C MET A 264 -30.98 9.48 -4.11
N PHE A 265 -30.81 8.27 -4.65
CA PHE A 265 -31.19 7.96 -6.02
C PHE A 265 -32.71 8.10 -6.25
N THR A 266 -33.54 7.52 -5.37
CA THR A 266 -35.00 7.63 -5.45
C THR A 266 -35.46 9.09 -5.32
N LEU A 267 -34.87 9.85 -4.40
CA LEU A 267 -35.14 11.28 -4.24
C LEU A 267 -34.82 12.05 -5.53
N GLY A 268 -33.70 11.72 -6.20
CA GLY A 268 -33.35 12.28 -7.50
C GLY A 268 -34.43 12.06 -8.56
N ILE A 269 -34.96 10.83 -8.66
CA ILE A 269 -36.07 10.49 -9.57
C ILE A 269 -37.31 11.33 -9.23
N LEU A 270 -37.70 11.42 -7.96
CA LEU A 270 -38.89 12.15 -7.53
C LEU A 270 -38.80 13.65 -7.81
N ILE A 271 -37.63 14.26 -7.59
CA ILE A 271 -37.40 15.68 -7.89
C ILE A 271 -37.49 15.92 -9.40
N GLU A 272 -36.90 15.04 -10.20
CA GLU A 272 -36.90 15.13 -11.66
C GLU A 272 -38.32 14.95 -12.23
N ASP A 273 -39.08 13.95 -11.74
CA ASP A 273 -40.49 13.74 -12.08
C ASP A 273 -41.33 14.99 -11.75
N TYR A 274 -41.19 15.53 -10.53
CA TYR A 274 -41.89 16.74 -10.13
C TYR A 274 -41.56 17.94 -11.04
N LYS A 275 -40.29 18.11 -11.41
CA LYS A 275 -39.86 19.18 -12.32
C LYS A 275 -40.45 18.99 -13.72
N LEU A 276 -40.43 17.79 -14.28
CA LEU A 276 -40.98 17.50 -15.60
C LEU A 276 -42.48 17.75 -15.64
N ARG A 277 -43.24 17.24 -14.65
CA ARG A 277 -44.69 17.48 -14.55
C ARG A 277 -45.06 18.95 -14.42
N LYS A 278 -44.22 19.75 -13.75
CA LYS A 278 -44.48 21.19 -13.55
C LYS A 278 -44.08 22.05 -14.75
N SER A 279 -43.08 21.63 -15.53
CA SER A 279 -42.49 22.43 -16.61
C SER A 279 -42.94 22.01 -18.01
N THR A 280 -43.58 20.84 -18.15
CA THR A 280 -43.99 20.29 -19.44
C THR A 280 -45.37 19.63 -19.34
N ASN A 281 -46.11 19.60 -20.45
CA ASN A 281 -47.38 18.87 -20.58
C ASN A 281 -47.17 17.43 -21.09
N LEU A 282 -46.02 16.83 -20.77
CA LEU A 282 -45.71 15.46 -21.17
C LEU A 282 -46.61 14.47 -20.41
N ASP A 283 -47.03 13.41 -21.08
CA ASP A 283 -47.77 12.33 -20.43
C ASP A 283 -46.83 11.49 -19.54
N ILE A 284 -47.41 10.72 -18.63
CA ILE A 284 -46.70 9.85 -17.68
C ILE A 284 -45.78 8.88 -18.43
N GLU A 285 -46.20 8.36 -19.58
CA GLU A 285 -45.38 7.47 -20.40
C GLU A 285 -44.11 8.17 -20.91
N ASP A 286 -44.22 9.38 -21.45
CA ASP A 286 -43.07 10.17 -21.93
C ASP A 286 -42.11 10.53 -20.80
N ILE A 287 -42.65 10.96 -19.65
CA ILE A 287 -41.86 11.26 -18.45
C ILE A 287 -41.13 10.01 -17.97
N SER A 288 -41.81 8.86 -17.94
CA SER A 288 -41.21 7.59 -17.55
C SER A 288 -40.07 7.17 -18.50
N GLY A 289 -40.24 7.40 -19.81
CA GLY A 289 -39.21 7.13 -20.81
C GLY A 289 -37.97 8.01 -20.63
N ILE A 290 -38.15 9.30 -20.36
CA ILE A 290 -37.06 10.25 -20.07
C ILE A 290 -36.30 9.83 -18.80
N LEU A 291 -37.01 9.52 -17.72
CA LEU A 291 -36.42 9.07 -16.47
C LEU A 291 -35.68 7.74 -16.63
N ALA A 292 -36.29 6.77 -17.31
CA ALA A 292 -35.68 5.46 -17.58
C ALA A 292 -34.41 5.60 -18.42
N ASN A 293 -34.40 6.48 -19.43
CA ASN A 293 -33.22 6.74 -20.23
C ASN A 293 -32.11 7.45 -19.43
N ARG A 294 -32.46 8.46 -18.64
CA ARG A 294 -31.52 9.21 -17.79
C ARG A 294 -30.85 8.34 -16.74
N TYR A 295 -31.61 7.45 -16.11
CA TYR A 295 -31.13 6.57 -15.03
C TYR A 295 -30.81 5.14 -15.49
N LYS A 296 -30.79 4.88 -16.81
CA LYS A 296 -30.58 3.56 -17.42
C LYS A 296 -29.39 2.77 -16.84
N LYS A 297 -28.28 3.45 -16.54
CA LYS A 297 -27.06 2.84 -15.97
C LYS A 297 -27.17 2.45 -14.49
N ARG A 298 -28.13 3.02 -13.75
CA ARG A 298 -28.36 2.72 -12.32
C ARG A 298 -29.47 1.69 -12.10
N ILE A 299 -30.37 1.54 -13.09
CA ILE A 299 -31.47 0.57 -13.07
C ILE A 299 -30.99 -0.84 -13.46
N ARG A 300 -29.94 -0.92 -14.28
CA ARG A 300 -29.34 -2.18 -14.77
C ARG A 300 -28.20 -2.64 -13.87
#